data_AF-A0A5N9E101-F1
#
_entry.id   AF-A0A5N9E101-F1
#
_cell.length_a   1.000
_cell.length_b   1.000
_cell.length_c   1.000
_cell.angle_alpha   90.00
_cell.angle_beta   90.00
_cell.angle_gamma   90.00
#
_symmetry.space_group_name_H-M   'P 1'
#
loop_
_entity.id
_entity.type
_entity.pdbx_description
1 polymer ?
#
loop_
_entity_poly.entity_id
_entity_poly.type
_entity_poly.pdbx_seq_one_letter_code
_entity_poly.pdbx_strand_id
1 'polypeptide(L)'
;MIRRSIYSQAWASSFRFRDFRLFWASTFFYSLGTGMEHVAVGWLVFDITGSAFIVGVAAAARMAPLFFLGILSGAMADWLERRLFLLFIALSGMAVAGIMAVVLLTGEPPIWAVVVLVAAGGCMLAFTLTTRNAYTYDIVGPEHALNGLSLNQMAMQAGGIGGAIISGALIDLVGPGWQYLAVGASYLGSASVLLVIGRSTRTAQPLREPVLQNLVGYLRFLRENRLIFILMCLTSITEVLGFTH
;
A
#
# COMPACT_ATOMS: atom_id res chain seq x y z
N MET A 1 25.70 -2.89 35.33
CA MET A 1 24.48 -2.07 35.12
C MET A 1 24.57 -1.21 33.83
N ILE A 2 25.14 -1.71 32.73
CA ILE A 2 25.42 -0.93 31.50
C ILE A 2 25.00 -1.73 30.25
N ARG A 3 23.70 -1.95 30.06
CA ARG A 3 23.17 -2.64 28.86
C ARG A 3 21.81 -2.11 28.38
N ARG A 4 21.42 -0.90 28.79
CA ARG A 4 20.13 -0.27 28.44
C ARG A 4 20.22 0.93 27.49
N SER A 5 21.41 1.37 27.08
CA SER A 5 21.58 2.65 26.35
C SER A 5 21.78 2.54 24.83
N ILE A 6 21.97 1.34 24.26
CA ILE A 6 22.27 1.20 22.81
C ILE A 6 20.99 1.02 21.97
N TYR A 7 19.91 0.52 22.56
CA TYR A 7 18.65 0.30 21.84
C TYR A 7 17.76 1.54 21.72
N SER A 8 17.87 2.52 22.64
CA SER A 8 17.01 3.71 22.62
C SER A 8 17.43 4.80 21.63
N GLN A 9 18.60 4.69 21.00
CA GLN A 9 19.03 5.59 19.92
C GLN A 9 18.96 4.95 18.53
N ALA A 10 18.85 3.61 18.44
CA ALA A 10 18.78 2.90 17.17
C ALA A 10 17.44 3.13 16.44
N TRP A 11 16.32 3.25 17.17
CA TRP A 11 14.99 3.37 16.57
C TRP A 11 14.75 4.71 15.87
N ALA A 12 15.32 5.81 16.36
CA ALA A 12 15.18 7.13 15.74
C ALA A 12 16.28 7.42 14.67
N SER A 13 17.22 6.49 14.47
CA SER A 13 18.36 6.70 13.56
C SER A 13 17.94 7.01 12.12
N SER A 14 16.86 6.41 11.64
CA SER A 14 16.33 6.65 10.28
C SER A 14 15.72 8.04 10.11
N PHE A 15 15.19 8.67 11.18
CA PHE A 15 14.70 10.06 11.13
C PHE A 15 15.83 11.09 10.92
N ARG A 16 17.10 10.69 11.05
CA ARG A 16 18.23 11.57 10.74
C ARG A 16 18.30 11.91 9.26
N PHE A 17 17.78 11.05 8.38
CA PHE A 17 17.71 11.29 6.94
C PHE A 17 16.50 12.16 6.61
N ARG A 18 16.72 13.37 6.07
CA ARG A 18 15.64 14.28 5.64
C ARG A 18 14.67 13.60 4.67
N ASP A 19 15.20 12.86 3.70
CA ASP A 19 14.40 12.16 2.70
C ASP A 19 13.55 11.04 3.32
N PHE A 20 14.04 10.37 4.37
CA PHE A 20 13.24 9.39 5.10
C PHE A 20 12.09 10.04 5.85
N ARG A 21 12.29 11.22 6.46
CA ARG A 21 11.20 11.95 7.15
C ARG A 21 10.08 12.36 6.20
N LEU A 22 10.46 12.88 5.03
CA LEU A 22 9.51 13.23 3.98
C LEU A 22 8.81 11.98 3.44
N PHE A 23 9.55 10.89 3.18
CA PHE A 23 8.97 9.64 2.76
C PHE A 23 7.97 9.10 3.79
N TRP A 24 8.33 9.09 5.07
CA TRP A 24 7.46 8.70 6.20
C TRP A 24 6.18 9.54 6.25
N ALA A 25 6.28 10.86 6.07
CA ALA A 25 5.11 11.74 5.99
C ALA A 25 4.23 11.42 4.77
N SER A 26 4.82 11.13 3.60
CA SER A 26 4.06 10.67 2.43
C SER A 26 3.36 9.33 2.69
N THR A 27 4.01 8.41 3.42
CA THR A 27 3.42 7.15 3.86
C THR A 27 2.21 7.40 4.72
N PHE A 28 2.34 8.27 5.70
CA PHE A 28 1.25 8.62 6.59
C PHE A 28 0.04 9.18 5.84
N PHE A 29 0.23 10.17 4.96
CA PHE A 29 -0.87 10.74 4.17
C PHE A 29 -1.53 9.75 3.22
N TYR A 30 -0.73 8.92 2.54
CA TYR A 30 -1.27 7.87 1.68
C TYR A 30 -2.10 6.88 2.49
N SER A 31 -1.57 6.44 3.63
CA SER A 31 -2.26 5.48 4.48
C SER A 31 -3.52 6.07 5.12
N LEU A 32 -3.53 7.37 5.42
CA LEU A 32 -4.73 8.09 5.85
C LEU A 32 -5.83 8.01 4.78
N GLY A 33 -5.49 8.29 3.51
CA GLY A 33 -6.43 8.11 2.39
C GLY A 33 -6.93 6.67 2.27
N THR A 34 -6.04 5.68 2.32
CA THR A 34 -6.46 4.26 2.20
C THR A 34 -7.34 3.79 3.36
N GLY A 35 -7.09 4.28 4.58
CA GLY A 35 -7.89 3.93 5.76
C GLY A 35 -9.29 4.51 5.66
N MET A 36 -9.39 5.77 5.22
CA MET A 36 -10.67 6.40 4.93
C MET A 36 -11.44 5.64 3.85
N GLU A 37 -10.77 5.30 2.74
CA GLU A 37 -11.36 4.56 1.63
C GLU A 37 -11.88 3.18 2.07
N HIS A 38 -11.16 2.47 2.93
CA HIS A 38 -11.57 1.16 3.43
C HIS A 38 -12.92 1.22 4.16
N VAL A 39 -13.11 2.23 5.02
CA VAL A 39 -14.37 2.47 5.73
C VAL A 39 -15.45 2.97 4.76
N ALA A 40 -15.08 3.86 3.84
CA ALA A 40 -15.98 4.39 2.80
C ALA A 40 -16.65 3.30 1.97
N VAL A 41 -15.85 2.35 1.47
CA VAL A 41 -16.33 1.29 0.58
C VAL A 41 -17.28 0.36 1.33
N GLY A 42 -16.93 -0.01 2.56
CA GLY A 42 -17.78 -0.87 3.39
C GLY A 42 -19.16 -0.27 3.63
N TRP A 43 -19.19 1.01 4.00
CA TRP A 43 -20.45 1.74 4.22
C TRP A 43 -21.23 1.94 2.92
N LEU A 44 -20.57 2.45 1.86
CA LEU A 44 -21.22 2.78 0.59
C LEU A 44 -21.88 1.57 -0.07
N VAL A 45 -21.19 0.43 -0.10
CA VAL A 45 -21.73 -0.78 -0.73
C VAL A 45 -22.92 -1.31 0.07
N PHE A 46 -22.87 -1.23 1.41
CA PHE A 46 -23.99 -1.60 2.26
C PHE A 46 -25.19 -0.66 2.06
N ASP A 47 -24.96 0.65 2.00
CA ASP A 47 -26.00 1.66 1.83
C ASP A 47 -26.76 1.49 0.50
N ILE A 48 -26.04 1.19 -0.60
CA ILE A 48 -26.64 0.98 -1.92
C ILE A 48 -27.41 -0.35 -2.00
N THR A 49 -26.89 -1.42 -1.38
CA THR A 49 -27.38 -2.79 -1.65
C THR A 49 -28.16 -3.44 -0.51
N GLY A 50 -28.02 -2.94 0.72
CA GLY A 50 -28.54 -3.55 1.94
C GLY A 50 -27.93 -4.92 2.29
N SER A 51 -26.89 -5.37 1.56
CA SER A 51 -26.39 -6.74 1.62
C SER A 51 -24.94 -6.83 2.07
N ALA A 52 -24.71 -7.41 3.25
CA ALA A 52 -23.37 -7.71 3.76
C ALA A 52 -22.59 -8.67 2.83
N PHE A 53 -23.28 -9.50 2.05
CA PHE A 53 -22.64 -10.37 1.07
C PHE A 53 -21.95 -9.57 -0.04
N ILE A 54 -22.59 -8.52 -0.57
CA ILE A 54 -22.01 -7.69 -1.64
C ILE A 54 -20.85 -6.85 -1.10
N VAL A 55 -20.90 -6.42 0.17
CA VAL A 55 -19.76 -5.80 0.84
C VAL A 55 -18.55 -6.75 0.85
N GLY A 56 -18.76 -8.02 1.19
CA GLY A 56 -17.72 -9.05 1.11
C GLY A 56 -17.18 -9.25 -0.30
N VAL A 57 -18.05 -9.25 -1.32
CA VAL A 57 -17.64 -9.33 -2.73
C VAL A 57 -16.80 -8.12 -3.15
N ALA A 58 -17.18 -6.91 -2.75
CA ALA A 58 -16.42 -5.69 -3.05
C ALA A 58 -15.04 -5.70 -2.37
N ALA A 59 -14.96 -6.16 -1.11
CA ALA A 59 -13.69 -6.35 -0.41
C ALA A 59 -12.80 -7.39 -1.12
N ALA A 60 -13.38 -8.51 -1.56
CA ALA A 60 -12.68 -9.52 -2.35
C ALA A 60 -12.20 -8.96 -3.71
N ALA A 61 -13.01 -8.14 -4.38
CA ALA A 61 -12.64 -7.47 -5.62
C ALA A 61 -11.47 -6.50 -5.44
N ARG A 62 -11.37 -5.83 -4.28
CA ARG A 62 -10.19 -5.00 -3.94
C ARG A 62 -8.93 -5.83 -3.74
N MET A 63 -9.05 -7.04 -3.19
CA MET A 63 -7.91 -7.92 -2.92
C MET A 63 -7.50 -8.76 -4.13
N ALA A 64 -8.40 -9.04 -5.07
CA ALA A 64 -8.12 -9.85 -6.24
C ALA A 64 -6.88 -9.37 -7.04
N PRO A 65 -6.72 -8.06 -7.34
CA PRO A 65 -5.52 -7.56 -8.02
C PRO A 65 -4.22 -7.87 -7.29
N LEU A 66 -4.21 -7.94 -5.96
CA LEU A 66 -3.02 -8.26 -5.19
C LEU A 66 -2.49 -9.67 -5.50
N PHE A 67 -3.40 -10.64 -5.71
CA PHE A 67 -3.01 -12.01 -6.07
C PHE A 67 -2.40 -12.09 -7.47
N PHE A 68 -3.01 -11.43 -8.46
CA PHE A 68 -2.54 -11.50 -9.85
C PHE A 68 -1.34 -10.59 -10.11
N LEU A 69 -1.37 -9.36 -9.59
CA LEU A 69 -0.33 -8.35 -9.80
C LEU A 69 0.78 -8.44 -8.77
N GLY A 70 0.63 -9.18 -7.67
CA GLY A 70 1.68 -9.33 -6.65
C GLY A 70 3.00 -9.84 -7.24
N ILE A 71 2.94 -10.89 -8.08
CA ILE A 71 4.11 -11.44 -8.77
C ILE A 71 4.73 -10.40 -9.72
N LEU A 72 3.89 -9.65 -10.45
CA LEU A 72 4.35 -8.62 -11.38
C LEU A 72 4.89 -7.38 -10.67
N SER A 73 4.38 -7.07 -9.48
CA SER A 73 4.71 -5.87 -8.74
C SER A 73 6.16 -5.82 -8.31
N GLY A 74 6.74 -6.97 -7.93
CA GLY A 74 8.16 -7.09 -7.60
C GLY A 74 9.05 -6.81 -8.80
N ALA A 75 8.68 -7.33 -9.98
CA ALA A 75 9.40 -7.05 -11.22
C ALA A 75 9.31 -5.57 -11.64
N MET A 76 8.13 -4.96 -11.52
CA MET A 76 7.92 -3.55 -11.92
C MET A 76 8.57 -2.55 -10.96
N ALA A 77 8.53 -2.80 -9.65
CA ALA A 77 9.18 -1.96 -8.62
C ALA A 77 10.71 -1.88 -8.78
N ASP A 78 11.24 -2.80 -9.57
CA ASP A 78 12.63 -2.98 -9.83
C ASP A 78 13.08 -2.23 -11.10
N TRP A 79 12.19 -1.99 -12.05
CA TRP A 79 12.50 -1.39 -13.36
C TRP A 79 12.31 0.13 -13.38
N LEU A 80 11.44 0.65 -12.53
CA LEU A 80 11.08 2.07 -12.49
C LEU A 80 11.83 2.80 -11.37
N GLU A 81 12.05 4.10 -11.56
CA GLU A 81 12.47 4.97 -10.45
C GLU A 81 11.37 4.95 -9.38
N ARG A 82 11.66 4.31 -8.23
CA ARG A 82 10.65 3.98 -7.21
C ARG A 82 9.91 5.20 -6.70
N ARG A 83 10.58 6.34 -6.59
CA ARG A 83 9.96 7.62 -6.23
C ARG A 83 8.89 8.05 -7.26
N LEU A 84 9.22 8.01 -8.55
CA LEU A 84 8.27 8.36 -9.61
C LEU A 84 7.12 7.36 -9.67
N PHE A 85 7.39 6.09 -9.40
CA PHE A 85 6.35 5.08 -9.38
C PHE A 85 5.39 5.26 -8.18
N LEU A 86 5.90 5.60 -6.99
CA LEU A 86 5.07 5.98 -5.84
C LEU A 86 4.24 7.24 -6.11
N LEU A 87 4.81 8.22 -6.83
CA LEU A 87 4.08 9.41 -7.25
C LEU A 87 2.93 9.04 -8.20
N PHE A 88 3.19 8.20 -9.20
CA PHE A 88 2.17 7.71 -10.12
C PHE A 88 1.04 6.98 -9.37
N ILE A 89 1.38 6.11 -8.42
CA ILE A 89 0.41 5.41 -7.58
C ILE A 89 -0.46 6.39 -6.78
N ALA A 90 0.14 7.41 -6.16
CA ALA A 90 -0.60 8.40 -5.39
C ALA A 90 -1.53 9.23 -6.28
N LEU A 91 -1.07 9.64 -7.47
CA LEU A 91 -1.89 10.38 -8.43
C LEU A 91 -3.02 9.54 -9.03
N SER A 92 -2.76 8.25 -9.31
CA SER A 92 -3.81 7.34 -9.77
C SER A 92 -4.86 7.13 -8.68
N GLY A 93 -4.44 6.99 -7.42
CA GLY A 93 -5.36 6.89 -6.28
C GLY A 93 -6.22 8.14 -6.13
N MET A 94 -5.60 9.32 -6.27
CA MET A 94 -6.32 10.60 -6.28
C MET A 94 -7.36 10.65 -7.41
N ALA A 95 -7.00 10.22 -8.62
CA ALA A 95 -7.91 10.20 -9.75
C ALA A 95 -9.10 9.25 -9.52
N VAL A 96 -8.85 8.03 -9.02
CA VAL A 96 -9.92 7.06 -8.70
C VAL A 96 -10.84 7.61 -7.60
N ALA A 97 -10.29 8.20 -6.55
CA ALA A 97 -11.07 8.83 -5.49
C ALA A 97 -11.90 10.02 -6.01
N GLY A 98 -11.33 10.84 -6.90
CA GLY A 98 -12.04 11.94 -7.54
C GLY A 98 -13.18 11.47 -8.45
N ILE A 99 -12.96 10.42 -9.25
CA ILE A 99 -14.01 9.82 -10.09
C ILE A 99 -15.12 9.25 -9.20
N MET A 100 -14.78 8.54 -8.12
CA MET A 100 -15.77 8.04 -7.18
C MET A 100 -16.57 9.18 -6.55
N ALA A 101 -15.92 10.26 -6.11
CA ALA A 101 -16.60 11.42 -5.56
C ALA A 101 -17.58 12.04 -6.56
N VAL A 102 -17.17 12.23 -7.82
CA VAL A 102 -18.07 12.75 -8.86
C VAL A 102 -19.27 11.83 -9.05
N VAL A 103 -19.04 10.52 -9.21
CA VAL A 103 -20.12 9.53 -9.39
C VAL A 103 -21.13 9.61 -8.24
N LEU A 104 -20.66 9.73 -6.99
CA LEU A 104 -21.52 9.83 -5.81
C LEU A 104 -22.24 11.17 -5.66
N LEU A 105 -21.62 12.27 -6.09
CA LEU A 105 -22.23 13.61 -6.00
C LEU A 105 -23.23 13.88 -7.14
N THR A 106 -23.10 13.18 -8.27
CA THR A 106 -23.95 13.38 -9.46
C THR A 106 -25.28 12.60 -9.45
N GLY A 107 -25.49 11.67 -8.53
CA GLY A 107 -26.76 10.92 -8.43
C GLY A 107 -26.59 9.50 -7.92
N GLU A 108 -27.46 8.60 -8.37
CA GLU A 108 -27.50 7.19 -7.95
C GLU A 108 -26.36 6.38 -8.60
N PRO A 109 -25.28 6.05 -7.86
CA PRO A 109 -24.15 5.32 -8.41
C PRO A 109 -24.55 3.88 -8.74
N PRO A 110 -24.35 3.40 -9.98
CA PRO A 110 -24.58 1.99 -10.24
C PRO A 110 -23.52 1.15 -9.53
N ILE A 111 -23.94 0.07 -8.85
CA ILE A 111 -23.06 -0.76 -8.03
C ILE A 111 -21.83 -1.30 -8.80
N TRP A 112 -21.99 -1.60 -10.08
CA TRP A 112 -20.89 -2.10 -10.91
C TRP A 112 -19.78 -1.06 -11.08
N ALA A 113 -20.12 0.24 -11.17
CA ALA A 113 -19.12 1.30 -11.29
C ALA A 113 -18.33 1.44 -9.99
N VAL A 114 -19.01 1.33 -8.83
CA VAL A 114 -18.38 1.32 -7.52
C VAL A 114 -17.40 0.15 -7.40
N VAL A 115 -17.83 -1.07 -7.75
CA VAL A 115 -16.97 -2.27 -7.69
C VAL A 115 -15.76 -2.15 -8.62
N VAL A 116 -15.92 -1.63 -9.84
CA VAL A 116 -14.80 -1.42 -10.77
C VAL A 116 -13.79 -0.42 -10.22
N LEU A 117 -14.24 0.69 -9.64
CA LEU A 117 -13.35 1.69 -9.04
C LEU A 117 -12.63 1.14 -7.80
N VAL A 118 -13.33 0.35 -6.98
CA VAL A 118 -12.73 -0.36 -5.83
C VAL A 118 -11.66 -1.36 -6.27
N ALA A 119 -11.92 -2.11 -7.34
CA ALA A 119 -10.94 -3.02 -7.93
C ALA A 119 -9.73 -2.25 -8.50
N ALA A 120 -9.95 -1.11 -9.14
CA ALA A 120 -8.87 -0.25 -9.62
C ALA A 120 -7.97 0.27 -8.48
N GLY A 121 -8.55 0.65 -7.34
CA GLY A 121 -7.80 0.97 -6.12
C GLY A 121 -7.02 -0.24 -5.58
N GLY A 122 -7.59 -1.44 -5.69
CA GLY A 122 -6.92 -2.71 -5.36
C GLY A 122 -5.64 -2.97 -6.15
N CYS A 123 -5.60 -2.62 -7.44
CA CYS A 123 -4.39 -2.73 -8.26
C CYS A 123 -3.22 -1.93 -7.69
N MET A 124 -3.50 -0.74 -7.15
CA MET A 124 -2.49 0.16 -6.59
C MET A 124 -1.87 -0.40 -5.31
N LEU A 125 -2.64 -1.15 -4.52
CA LEU A 125 -2.18 -1.76 -3.27
C LEU A 125 -0.98 -2.69 -3.49
N ALA A 126 -1.06 -3.53 -4.53
CA ALA A 126 0.00 -4.48 -4.88
C ALA A 126 1.34 -3.80 -5.13
N PHE A 127 1.32 -2.75 -5.95
CA PHE A 127 2.51 -1.96 -6.27
C PHE A 127 2.99 -1.12 -5.09
N THR A 128 2.07 -0.63 -4.25
CA THR A 128 2.41 0.21 -3.10
C THR A 128 3.32 -0.54 -2.13
N LEU A 129 2.93 -1.75 -1.74
CA LEU A 129 3.66 -2.51 -0.70
C LEU A 129 5.10 -2.81 -1.12
N THR A 130 5.28 -3.32 -2.34
CA THR A 130 6.60 -3.69 -2.87
C THR A 130 7.47 -2.47 -3.11
N THR A 131 6.93 -1.43 -3.74
CA THR A 131 7.69 -0.20 -4.06
C THR A 131 8.10 0.55 -2.80
N ARG A 132 7.22 0.64 -1.78
CA ARG A 132 7.53 1.34 -0.52
C ARG A 132 8.62 0.64 0.29
N ASN A 133 8.52 -0.68 0.43
CA ASN A 133 9.53 -1.46 1.14
C ASN A 133 10.88 -1.28 0.47
N ALA A 134 10.92 -1.42 -0.86
CA ALA A 134 12.15 -1.30 -1.62
C ALA A 134 12.73 0.14 -1.57
N TYR A 135 11.88 1.17 -1.69
CA TYR A 135 12.33 2.56 -1.56
C TYR A 135 12.82 2.91 -0.15
N THR A 136 12.28 2.25 0.88
CA THR A 136 12.79 2.37 2.25
C THR A 136 14.25 1.92 2.32
N TYR A 137 14.58 0.75 1.75
CA TYR A 137 15.96 0.26 1.67
C TYR A 137 16.88 1.25 0.92
N ASP A 138 16.40 1.87 -0.15
CA ASP A 138 17.21 2.82 -0.93
C ASP A 138 17.57 4.08 -0.14
N ILE A 139 16.64 4.58 0.69
CA ILE A 139 16.85 5.82 1.47
C ILE A 139 17.75 5.57 2.67
N VAL A 140 17.49 4.51 3.47
CA VAL A 140 18.18 4.31 4.76
C VAL A 140 19.41 3.40 4.64
N GLY A 141 19.55 2.68 3.53
CA GLY A 141 20.61 1.69 3.32
C GLY A 141 20.39 0.37 4.10
N PRO A 142 21.15 -0.68 3.79
CA PRO A 142 20.97 -2.01 4.39
C PRO A 142 21.23 -2.03 5.90
N GLU A 143 22.13 -1.20 6.41
CA GLU A 143 22.48 -1.12 7.84
C GLU A 143 21.34 -0.61 8.72
N HIS A 144 20.45 0.22 8.17
CA HIS A 144 19.31 0.80 8.89
C HIS A 144 17.95 0.31 8.38
N ALA A 145 17.94 -0.64 7.46
CA ALA A 145 16.73 -1.07 6.77
C ALA A 145 15.66 -1.63 7.71
N LEU A 146 16.05 -2.47 8.68
CA LEU A 146 15.10 -3.03 9.66
C LEU A 146 14.36 -1.91 10.42
N ASN A 147 15.09 -0.87 10.79
CA ASN A 147 14.52 0.29 11.49
C ASN A 147 13.71 1.20 10.55
N GLY A 148 14.15 1.38 9.31
CA GLY A 148 13.37 2.09 8.30
C GLY A 148 12.03 1.41 8.01
N LEU A 149 12.04 0.09 7.85
CA LEU A 149 10.84 -0.70 7.57
C LEU A 149 9.87 -0.65 8.75
N SER A 150 10.35 -0.80 9.99
CA SER A 150 9.49 -0.72 11.17
C SER A 150 8.81 0.64 11.28
N LEU A 151 9.56 1.73 11.10
CA LEU A 151 9.00 3.08 11.11
C LEU A 151 8.04 3.34 9.95
N ASN A 152 8.32 2.81 8.76
CA ASN A 152 7.40 2.89 7.63
C ASN A 152 6.08 2.15 7.94
N GLN A 153 6.15 0.96 8.55
CA GLN A 153 4.93 0.27 9.00
C GLN A 153 4.19 1.04 10.07
N MET A 154 4.89 1.71 10.99
CA MET A 154 4.23 2.61 11.94
C MET A 154 3.48 3.74 11.24
N ALA A 155 4.06 4.38 10.22
CA ALA A 155 3.34 5.38 9.43
C ALA A 155 2.09 4.80 8.76
N MET A 156 2.19 3.58 8.22
CA MET A 156 1.06 2.94 7.57
C MET A 156 -0.08 2.63 8.54
N GLN A 157 0.23 2.04 9.69
CA GLN A 157 -0.78 1.72 10.69
C GLN A 157 -1.37 2.98 11.31
N ALA A 158 -0.54 3.97 11.67
CA ALA A 158 -1.01 5.23 12.24
C ALA A 158 -1.88 6.02 11.25
N GLY A 159 -1.46 6.09 9.99
CA GLY A 159 -2.24 6.73 8.92
C GLY A 159 -3.55 5.99 8.69
N GLY A 160 -3.51 4.66 8.53
CA GLY A 160 -4.70 3.84 8.31
C GLY A 160 -5.74 3.95 9.43
N ILE A 161 -5.30 3.88 10.69
CA ILE A 161 -6.18 4.06 11.87
C ILE A 161 -6.73 5.49 11.88
N GLY A 162 -5.89 6.50 11.70
CA GLY A 162 -6.32 7.90 11.67
C GLY A 162 -7.36 8.14 10.57
N GLY A 163 -7.13 7.58 9.38
CA GLY A 163 -8.05 7.66 8.26
C GLY A 163 -9.39 6.99 8.55
N ALA A 164 -9.40 5.78 9.12
CA ALA A 164 -10.63 5.07 9.47
C ALA A 164 -11.49 5.86 10.47
N ILE A 165 -10.85 6.45 11.50
CA ILE A 165 -11.53 7.28 12.50
C ILE A 165 -12.13 8.54 11.84
N ILE A 166 -11.33 9.24 11.03
CA ILE A 166 -11.76 10.45 10.31
C ILE A 166 -12.93 10.13 9.37
N SER A 167 -12.91 8.96 8.72
CA SER A 167 -13.97 8.54 7.81
C SER A 167 -15.30 8.30 8.53
N GLY A 168 -15.30 7.64 9.69
CA GLY A 168 -16.53 7.44 10.46
C GLY A 168 -17.27 8.76 10.74
N ALA A 169 -16.52 9.83 11.07
CA ALA A 169 -17.10 11.16 11.28
C ALA A 169 -17.50 11.86 9.97
N LEU A 170 -16.69 11.73 8.90
CA LEU A 170 -16.97 12.39 7.62
C LEU A 170 -18.19 11.84 6.90
N ILE A 171 -18.40 10.52 6.88
CA ILE A 171 -19.60 9.92 6.29
C ILE A 171 -20.86 10.50 6.94
N ASP A 172 -20.89 10.60 8.27
CA ASP A 172 -22.06 11.08 9.02
C ASP A 172 -22.31 12.59 8.79
N LEU A 173 -21.24 13.40 8.76
CA LEU A 173 -21.35 14.86 8.68
C LEU A 173 -21.61 15.38 7.26
N VAL A 174 -20.93 14.82 6.25
CA VAL A 174 -20.92 15.36 4.88
C VAL A 174 -21.31 14.34 3.83
N GLY A 175 -21.54 13.08 4.20
CA GLY A 175 -21.90 12.01 3.27
C GLY A 175 -20.70 11.43 2.48
N PRO A 176 -20.94 10.32 1.76
CA PRO A 176 -19.87 9.54 1.13
C PRO A 176 -19.18 10.28 -0.03
N GLY A 177 -19.90 11.08 -0.82
CA GLY A 177 -19.31 11.82 -1.95
C GLY A 177 -18.21 12.81 -1.53
N TRP A 178 -18.50 13.65 -0.53
CA TRP A 178 -17.53 14.61 0.03
C TRP A 178 -16.39 13.92 0.77
N GLN A 179 -16.66 12.78 1.42
CA GLN A 179 -15.60 11.97 2.00
C GLN A 179 -14.57 11.51 0.96
N TYR A 180 -15.01 11.06 -0.22
CA TYR A 180 -14.07 10.64 -1.27
C TYR A 180 -13.20 11.78 -1.80
N LEU A 181 -13.65 13.04 -1.72
CA LEU A 181 -12.77 14.18 -1.97
C LEU A 181 -11.67 14.32 -0.90
N ALA A 182 -11.98 14.05 0.36
CA ALA A 182 -10.98 14.04 1.43
C ALA A 182 -9.99 12.87 1.30
N VAL A 183 -10.43 11.71 0.78
CA VAL A 183 -9.54 10.61 0.35
C VAL A 183 -8.58 11.11 -0.75
N GLY A 184 -9.12 11.76 -1.78
CA GLY A 184 -8.32 12.35 -2.87
C GLY A 184 -7.31 13.39 -2.38
N ALA A 185 -7.72 14.26 -1.45
CA ALA A 185 -6.85 15.25 -0.82
C ALA A 185 -5.68 14.61 -0.04
N SER A 186 -5.93 13.48 0.62
CA SER A 186 -4.90 12.72 1.33
C SER A 186 -3.87 12.12 0.36
N TYR A 187 -4.33 11.57 -0.76
CA TYR A 187 -3.45 11.09 -1.84
C TYR A 187 -2.65 12.22 -2.50
N LEU A 188 -3.28 13.38 -2.73
CA LEU A 188 -2.59 14.58 -3.20
C LEU A 188 -1.54 15.07 -2.20
N GLY A 189 -1.82 15.00 -0.90
CA GLY A 189 -0.86 15.30 0.17
C GLY A 189 0.36 14.39 0.09
N SER A 190 0.16 13.08 -0.05
CA SER A 190 1.24 12.11 -0.28
C SER A 190 2.06 12.46 -1.53
N ALA A 191 1.41 12.72 -2.66
CA ALA A 191 2.08 13.08 -3.91
C ALA A 191 2.91 14.36 -3.77
N SER A 192 2.37 15.39 -3.12
CA SER A 192 3.03 16.67 -2.88
C SER A 192 4.30 16.49 -2.05
N VAL A 193 4.25 15.68 -0.98
CA VAL A 193 5.42 15.38 -0.16
C VAL A 193 6.48 14.61 -0.96
N LEU A 194 6.07 13.64 -1.79
CA LEU A 194 6.99 12.89 -2.66
C LEU A 194 7.68 13.79 -3.71
N LEU A 195 7.04 14.87 -4.16
CA LEU A 195 7.66 15.85 -5.07
C LEU A 195 8.78 16.67 -4.41
N VAL A 196 8.75 16.83 -3.09
CA VAL A 196 9.77 17.58 -2.33
C VAL A 196 11.03 16.76 -2.04
N ILE A 197 10.94 15.43 -2.04
CA ILE A 197 12.09 14.54 -1.80
C ILE A 197 13.17 14.78 -2.89
N GLY A 198 14.45 14.64 -2.57
CA GLY A 198 15.52 14.69 -3.58
C GLY A 198 15.41 13.58 -4.63
N ARG A 199 16.00 13.74 -5.82
CA ARG A 199 16.17 12.58 -6.72
C ARG A 199 17.10 11.59 -6.01
N SER A 200 16.63 10.36 -5.79
CA SER A 200 17.51 9.32 -5.25
C SER A 200 18.50 8.93 -6.33
N THR A 201 19.78 9.29 -6.15
CA THR A 201 20.88 9.01 -7.10
C THR A 201 21.29 7.53 -7.12
N ARG A 202 20.62 6.67 -6.35
CA ARG A 202 20.84 5.22 -6.37
C ARG A 202 19.87 4.56 -7.36
N THR A 203 20.10 4.81 -8.64
CA THR A 203 19.50 4.04 -9.73
C THR A 203 19.96 2.58 -9.62
N ALA A 204 19.03 1.66 -9.87
CA ALA A 204 19.19 0.21 -9.86
C ALA A 204 20.55 -0.27 -10.39
N GLN A 205 21.18 -1.22 -9.68
CA GLN A 205 22.32 -1.95 -10.24
C GLN A 205 21.88 -2.68 -11.53
N PRO A 206 22.60 -2.54 -12.65
CA PRO A 206 22.28 -3.24 -13.89
C PRO A 206 23.01 -4.57 -13.93
N LEU A 207 22.34 -5.64 -13.51
CA LEU A 207 22.60 -7.00 -13.99
C LEU A 207 21.30 -7.78 -13.79
N ARG A 208 20.50 -7.93 -14.86
CA ARG A 208 19.22 -8.64 -14.77
C ARG A 208 19.07 -9.65 -15.88
N GLU A 209 18.97 -10.90 -15.45
CA GLU A 209 18.32 -11.97 -16.19
C GLU A 209 16.80 -11.70 -16.24
N PRO A 210 16.12 -12.04 -17.35
CA PRO A 210 14.68 -11.82 -17.50
C PRO A 210 13.87 -12.50 -16.38
N VAL A 211 12.81 -11.83 -15.94
CA VAL A 211 11.91 -12.26 -14.84
C VAL A 211 11.40 -13.69 -15.04
N LEU A 212 11.14 -14.10 -16.28
CA LEU A 212 10.75 -15.47 -16.61
C LEU A 212 11.89 -16.49 -16.34
N GLN A 213 13.15 -16.15 -16.64
CA GLN A 213 14.28 -17.03 -16.34
C GLN A 213 14.50 -17.15 -14.84
N ASN A 214 14.33 -16.06 -14.08
CA ASN A 214 14.37 -16.10 -12.62
C ASN A 214 13.22 -16.93 -12.04
N LEU A 215 11.97 -16.76 -12.52
CA LEU A 215 10.83 -17.58 -12.08
C LEU A 215 11.04 -19.06 -12.37
N VAL A 216 11.53 -19.41 -13.56
CA VAL A 216 11.84 -20.80 -13.92
C VAL A 216 13.00 -21.34 -13.10
N GLY A 217 14.01 -20.51 -12.80
CA GLY A 217 15.12 -20.85 -11.90
C GLY A 217 14.67 -21.11 -10.47
N TYR A 218 13.80 -20.25 -9.90
CA TYR A 218 13.20 -20.44 -8.59
C TYR A 218 12.31 -21.68 -8.54
N LEU A 219 11.46 -21.92 -9.55
CA LEU A 219 10.62 -23.13 -9.61
C LEU A 219 11.47 -24.40 -9.71
N ARG A 220 12.59 -24.35 -10.45
CA ARG A 220 13.55 -25.46 -10.53
C ARG A 220 14.26 -25.68 -9.19
N PHE A 221 14.70 -24.62 -8.53
CA PHE A 221 15.33 -24.66 -7.22
C PHE A 221 14.39 -25.18 -6.11
N LEU A 222 13.11 -24.80 -6.14
CA LEU A 222 12.08 -25.31 -5.24
C LEU A 222 11.81 -26.80 -5.47
N ARG A 223 11.90 -27.26 -6.72
CA ARG A 223 11.76 -28.67 -7.06
C ARG A 223 12.95 -29.50 -6.59
N GLU A 224 14.15 -28.92 -6.60
CA GLU A 224 15.38 -29.58 -6.13
C GLU A 224 15.49 -29.62 -4.61
N ASN A 225 15.06 -28.57 -3.90
CA ASN A 225 15.13 -28.49 -2.44
C ASN A 225 13.76 -28.75 -1.80
N ARG A 226 13.43 -30.04 -1.61
CA ARG A 226 12.19 -30.53 -0.99
C ARG A 226 11.90 -29.90 0.39
N LEU A 227 12.93 -29.53 1.13
CA LEU A 227 12.82 -28.92 2.47
C LEU A 227 12.31 -27.46 2.39
N ILE A 228 12.77 -26.68 1.40
CA ILE A 228 12.27 -25.31 1.18
C ILE A 228 10.83 -25.34 0.68
N PHE A 229 10.50 -26.28 -0.21
CA PHE A 229 9.11 -26.47 -0.66
C PHE A 229 8.17 -26.83 0.51
N ILE A 230 8.57 -27.73 1.40
CA ILE A 230 7.79 -28.07 2.60
C ILE A 230 7.63 -26.86 3.52
N LEU A 231 8.70 -26.08 3.75
CA LEU A 231 8.63 -24.87 4.56
C LEU A 231 7.73 -23.79 3.92
N MET A 232 7.76 -23.63 2.59
CA MET A 232 6.87 -22.71 1.87
C MET A 232 5.41 -23.16 1.91
N CYS A 233 5.14 -24.45 1.75
CA CYS A 233 3.78 -24.99 1.87
C CYS A 233 3.27 -24.86 3.31
N LEU A 234 4.11 -25.17 4.31
CA LEU A 234 3.73 -25.06 5.72
C LEU A 234 3.43 -23.60 6.09
N THR A 235 4.29 -22.66 5.70
CA THR A 235 4.06 -21.22 5.92
C THR A 235 2.83 -20.71 5.18
N SER A 236 2.65 -21.08 3.90
CA SER A 236 1.45 -20.69 3.13
C SER A 236 0.16 -21.24 3.74
N ILE A 237 0.17 -22.50 4.18
CA ILE A 237 -0.98 -23.11 4.86
C ILE A 237 -1.25 -22.40 6.20
N THR A 238 -0.19 -22.07 6.94
CA THR A 238 -0.32 -21.38 8.23
C THR A 238 -0.80 -19.94 8.06
N GLU A 239 -0.39 -19.22 7.01
CA GLU A 239 -0.92 -17.88 6.72
C GLU A 239 -2.36 -17.93 6.23
N VAL A 240 -2.69 -18.88 5.35
CA VAL A 240 -4.04 -19.03 4.79
C VAL A 240 -5.06 -19.52 5.82
N LEU A 241 -4.66 -20.41 6.74
CA LEU A 241 -5.56 -21.02 7.73
C LEU A 241 -5.40 -20.49 9.15
N GLY A 242 -4.24 -19.93 9.50
CA GLY A 242 -3.89 -19.56 10.87
C GLY A 242 -4.07 -18.08 11.20
N PHE A 243 -4.11 -17.18 10.22
CA PHE A 243 -4.24 -15.73 10.46
C PHE A 243 -5.26 -15.08 9.52
N THR A 244 -6.51 -15.04 9.94
CA THR A 244 -7.45 -14.00 9.49
C THR A 244 -7.40 -12.86 10.52
N HIS A 245 -6.47 -11.94 10.29
CA HIS A 245 -6.19 -10.69 11.04
C HIS A 245 -5.82 -10.78 12.53
#